data_AF-A0A452Z948-F1
#
_entry.id   AF-A0A452Z948-F1
#
_cell.length_a   1.000
_cell.length_b   1.000
_cell.length_c   1.000
_cell.angle_alpha   90.00
_cell.angle_beta   90.00
_cell.angle_gamma   90.00
#
_symmetry.space_group_name_H-M   'P 1'
#
loop_
_entity.id
_entity.type
_entity.pdbx_description
1 polymer ?
#
loop_
_entity_poly.entity_id
_entity_poly.type
_entity_poly.pdbx_seq_one_letter_code
_entity_poly.pdbx_strand_id
1 'polypeptide(L)'
;MEKLKATQQVAPSAAFRVAAWEALMGIRMEASQDVSSSMSPNDSVDLSIKEEEIKWSDQDDLKFRVDAIKGLAALLNGEIDSAQTLFGGPNSCYAAVGNNQTENAAFTYGEYLHCTGDFPLATQMYEKVLEAASREDISGNLLAAGNMAPEEVSLGATCSYGQLLSHSGKFDEAEDYLTRALQKAEEQFGSNHPKVGMVLTCVARMYKLKAKSEGSSSIMVQEGLYRKALEVLKAPAINSEGTRRQVDWRDIISLARGEYAELLLIQSNRKAEGERMKEWAEDAWKNRRSTLAQALEISEVSKPTVVDTRIGRVIWLP
;
A
#
# COMPACT_ATOMS: atom_id res chain seq x y z
N MET A 1 -16.18 -11.82 2.16
CA MET A 1 -16.88 -10.57 2.53
C MET A 1 -18.10 -10.81 3.41
N GLU A 2 -19.11 -11.60 3.01
CA GLU A 2 -20.32 -11.82 3.84
C GLU A 2 -20.03 -12.42 5.23
N LYS A 3 -19.12 -13.40 5.30
CA LYS A 3 -18.69 -13.98 6.59
C LYS A 3 -18.08 -12.94 7.54
N LEU A 4 -17.26 -12.01 7.04
CA LEU A 4 -16.67 -10.94 7.85
C LEU A 4 -17.74 -9.95 8.34
N LYS A 5 -18.73 -9.62 7.50
CA LYS A 5 -19.89 -8.80 7.90
C LYS A 5 -20.69 -9.47 9.03
N ALA A 6 -20.94 -10.77 8.91
CA ALA A 6 -21.62 -11.52 9.96
C ALA A 6 -20.82 -11.56 11.27
N THR A 7 -19.50 -11.81 11.20
CA THR A 7 -18.61 -11.79 12.38
C THR A 7 -18.62 -10.42 13.07
N GLN A 8 -18.62 -9.32 12.31
CA GLN A 8 -18.69 -7.97 12.87
C GLN A 8 -19.96 -7.75 13.72
N GLN A 9 -21.09 -8.36 13.36
CA GLN A 9 -22.36 -8.18 14.07
C GLN A 9 -22.49 -9.07 15.31
N VAL A 10 -21.86 -10.25 15.28
CA VAL A 10 -22.08 -11.31 16.27
C VAL A 10 -20.90 -11.48 17.23
N ALA A 11 -19.72 -10.92 16.92
CA ALA A 11 -18.53 -11.11 17.74
C ALA A 11 -18.66 -10.45 19.14
N PRO A 12 -18.29 -11.18 20.21
CA PRO A 12 -18.51 -10.75 21.58
C PRO A 12 -17.59 -9.59 22.00
N SER A 13 -16.34 -9.58 21.55
CA SER A 13 -15.38 -8.52 21.90
C SER A 13 -15.29 -7.42 20.82
N ALA A 14 -15.09 -6.18 21.27
CA ALA A 14 -14.86 -5.04 20.37
C ALA A 14 -13.62 -5.25 19.49
N ALA A 15 -12.58 -5.88 20.04
CA ALA A 15 -11.34 -6.15 19.32
C ALA A 15 -11.54 -7.12 18.14
N PHE A 16 -12.36 -8.18 18.30
CA PHE A 16 -12.75 -9.05 17.18
C PHE A 16 -13.59 -8.33 16.13
N ARG A 17 -14.51 -7.44 16.55
CA ARG A 17 -15.32 -6.64 15.62
C ARG A 17 -14.47 -5.67 14.80
N VAL A 18 -13.53 -4.97 15.44
CA VAL A 18 -12.58 -4.07 14.76
C VAL A 18 -11.77 -4.85 13.75
N ALA A 19 -11.22 -6.01 14.11
CA ALA A 19 -10.34 -6.72 13.21
C ALA A 19 -11.08 -7.39 12.03
N ALA A 20 -12.29 -7.90 12.25
CA ALA A 20 -13.17 -8.33 11.16
C ALA A 20 -13.53 -7.17 10.21
N TRP A 21 -13.72 -5.97 10.77
CA TRP A 21 -14.00 -4.76 10.01
C TRP A 21 -12.77 -4.29 9.21
N GLU A 22 -11.57 -4.25 9.79
CA GLU A 22 -10.32 -3.92 9.09
C GLU A 22 -10.10 -4.86 7.90
N ALA A 23 -10.23 -6.17 8.10
CA ALA A 23 -10.11 -7.16 7.04
C ALA A 23 -11.16 -6.96 5.92
N LEU A 24 -12.40 -6.61 6.30
CA LEU A 24 -13.45 -6.32 5.33
C LEU A 24 -13.14 -5.06 4.52
N MET A 25 -12.64 -4.00 5.18
CA MET A 25 -12.27 -2.75 4.52
C MET A 25 -11.06 -2.92 3.62
N GLY A 26 -10.06 -3.69 4.05
CA GLY A 26 -8.91 -4.05 3.23
C GLY A 26 -9.32 -4.76 1.94
N ILE A 27 -10.17 -5.80 2.03
CA ILE A 27 -10.69 -6.51 0.85
C ILE A 27 -11.51 -5.57 -0.05
N ARG A 28 -12.26 -4.63 0.52
CA ARG A 28 -13.01 -3.64 -0.27
C ARG A 28 -12.08 -2.67 -0.98
N MET A 29 -11.09 -2.10 -0.30
CA MET A 29 -10.13 -1.17 -0.92
C MET A 29 -9.33 -1.83 -2.05
N GLU A 30 -9.00 -3.11 -1.86
CA GLU A 30 -8.40 -3.98 -2.87
C GLU A 30 -9.33 -4.19 -4.09
N ALA A 31 -10.59 -4.57 -3.86
CA ALA A 31 -11.55 -4.85 -4.93
C ALA A 31 -12.16 -3.60 -5.59
N SER A 32 -12.13 -2.45 -4.91
CA SER A 32 -12.84 -1.23 -5.32
C SER A 32 -12.16 -0.58 -6.53
N GLN A 33 -12.88 -0.53 -7.65
CA GLN A 33 -12.45 0.19 -8.86
C GLN A 33 -12.60 1.70 -8.75
N ASP A 34 -13.49 2.19 -7.88
CA ASP A 34 -13.67 3.61 -7.54
C ASP A 34 -13.51 3.76 -6.02
N VAL A 35 -12.59 4.62 -5.59
CA VAL A 35 -12.25 4.77 -4.16
C VAL A 35 -13.44 5.29 -3.34
N SER A 36 -14.32 6.08 -3.95
CA SER A 36 -15.55 6.60 -3.33
C SER A 36 -16.57 5.53 -2.94
N SER A 37 -16.44 4.30 -3.47
CA SER A 37 -17.30 3.16 -3.14
C SER A 37 -16.73 2.25 -2.03
N SER A 38 -15.51 2.52 -1.56
CA SER A 38 -14.82 1.67 -0.59
C SER A 38 -15.43 1.71 0.82
N MET A 39 -16.01 2.86 1.20
CA MET A 39 -16.57 3.14 2.52
C MET A 39 -17.96 3.78 2.41
N SER A 40 -18.98 3.14 2.99
CA SER A 40 -20.33 3.68 3.16
C SER A 40 -20.53 4.20 4.58
N PRO A 41 -21.40 5.19 4.83
CA PRO A 41 -21.80 5.59 6.19
C PRO A 41 -22.31 4.42 7.05
N ASN A 42 -22.81 3.35 6.41
CA ASN A 42 -23.27 2.13 7.07
C ASN A 42 -22.14 1.17 7.49
N ASP A 43 -20.89 1.44 7.12
CA ASP A 43 -19.73 0.63 7.50
C ASP A 43 -19.19 1.02 8.89
N SER A 44 -20.03 1.55 9.79
CA SER A 44 -19.64 1.82 11.18
C SER A 44 -19.31 0.53 11.92
N VAL A 45 -18.31 0.57 12.80
CA VAL A 45 -18.00 -0.53 13.72
C VAL A 45 -18.34 -0.14 15.15
N ASP A 46 -19.02 -1.04 15.85
CA ASP A 46 -19.41 -0.85 17.25
C ASP A 46 -18.21 -1.09 18.18
N LEU A 47 -17.71 0.00 18.75
CA LEU A 47 -16.62 0.03 19.71
C LEU A 47 -17.10 -0.16 21.16
N SER A 48 -18.41 -0.30 21.41
CA SER A 48 -18.93 -0.50 22.76
C SER A 48 -18.45 -1.82 23.35
N ILE A 49 -17.85 -1.76 24.53
CA ILE A 49 -17.35 -2.96 25.20
C ILE A 49 -18.37 -3.39 26.25
N LYS A 50 -18.72 -4.68 26.25
CA LYS A 50 -19.77 -5.25 27.12
C LYS A 50 -19.22 -5.87 28.42
N GLU A 51 -17.93 -5.78 28.69
CA GLU A 51 -17.26 -6.40 29.85
C GLU A 51 -16.78 -5.35 30.86
N GLU A 52 -16.86 -5.69 32.16
CA GLU A 52 -16.74 -4.76 33.30
C GLU A 52 -15.29 -4.44 33.75
N GLU A 53 -14.25 -5.07 33.18
CA GLU A 53 -12.86 -4.81 33.56
C GLU A 53 -11.99 -4.49 32.35
N ILE A 54 -11.93 -3.21 31.94
CA ILE A 54 -11.02 -2.77 30.87
C ILE A 54 -10.29 -1.49 31.27
N LYS A 55 -9.00 -1.44 30.96
CA LYS A 55 -8.18 -0.23 31.08
C LYS A 55 -8.53 0.72 29.93
N TRP A 56 -8.74 2.01 30.22
CA TRP A 56 -9.06 3.04 29.23
C TRP A 56 -8.14 2.99 27.98
N SER A 57 -6.86 2.62 28.17
CA SER A 57 -5.88 2.40 27.09
C SER A 57 -6.39 1.54 25.94
N ASP A 58 -7.16 0.49 26.21
CA ASP A 58 -7.53 -0.51 25.21
C ASP A 58 -8.62 0.03 24.26
N GLN A 59 -9.46 0.95 24.74
CA GLN A 59 -10.47 1.61 23.92
C GLN A 59 -9.84 2.64 22.96
N ASP A 60 -8.79 3.33 23.40
CA ASP A 60 -8.06 4.30 22.59
C ASP A 60 -7.30 3.60 21.44
N ASP A 61 -6.72 2.42 21.69
CA ASP A 61 -6.03 1.62 20.66
C ASP A 61 -6.98 1.08 19.59
N LEU A 62 -8.17 0.59 20.00
CA LEU A 62 -9.20 0.16 19.06
C LEU A 62 -9.72 1.33 18.22
N LYS A 63 -9.87 2.52 18.82
CA LYS A 63 -10.24 3.74 18.10
C LYS A 63 -9.15 4.13 17.09
N PHE A 64 -7.88 4.08 17.48
CA PHE A 64 -6.75 4.38 16.60
C PHE A 64 -6.72 3.46 15.38
N ARG A 65 -6.94 2.15 15.57
CA ARG A 65 -7.06 1.17 14.48
C ARG A 65 -8.17 1.52 13.47
N VAL A 66 -9.34 1.87 13.98
CA VAL A 66 -10.47 2.27 13.13
C VAL A 66 -10.18 3.57 12.38
N ASP A 67 -9.65 4.58 13.08
CA ASP A 67 -9.34 5.87 12.50
C ASP A 67 -8.22 5.75 11.45
N ALA A 68 -7.27 4.85 11.64
CA ALA A 68 -6.21 4.58 10.65
C ALA A 68 -6.77 4.00 9.34
N ILE A 69 -7.67 3.01 9.37
CA ILE A 69 -8.28 2.48 8.14
C ILE A 69 -9.18 3.52 7.46
N LYS A 70 -9.92 4.33 8.22
CA LYS A 70 -10.66 5.46 7.66
C LYS A 70 -9.70 6.47 7.02
N GLY A 71 -8.57 6.72 7.66
CA GLY A 71 -7.50 7.57 7.15
C GLY A 71 -6.93 7.04 5.83
N LEU A 72 -6.67 5.73 5.73
CA LEU A 72 -6.24 5.09 4.48
C LEU A 72 -7.28 5.28 3.37
N ALA A 73 -8.56 5.05 3.66
CA ALA A 73 -9.63 5.26 2.70
C ALA A 73 -9.70 6.74 2.26
N ALA A 74 -9.53 7.69 3.20
CA ALA A 74 -9.43 9.12 2.89
C ALA A 74 -8.21 9.43 2.02
N LEU A 75 -7.05 8.81 2.26
CA LEU A 75 -5.84 8.99 1.46
C LEU A 75 -5.97 8.44 0.05
N LEU A 76 -6.54 7.24 -0.11
CA LEU A 76 -6.87 6.71 -1.44
C LEU A 76 -7.84 7.64 -2.16
N ASN A 77 -8.73 8.28 -1.40
CA ASN A 77 -9.64 9.26 -1.93
C ASN A 77 -8.90 10.56 -2.24
N GLY A 78 -7.72 10.87 -1.71
CA GLY A 78 -7.06 12.18 -1.84
C GLY A 78 -7.67 13.26 -0.92
N GLU A 79 -8.38 12.85 0.14
CA GLU A 79 -8.98 13.72 1.15
C GLU A 79 -8.02 13.92 2.32
N ILE A 80 -6.97 14.72 2.07
CA ILE A 80 -5.86 14.91 3.01
C ILE A 80 -6.33 15.50 4.33
N ASP A 81 -7.20 16.51 4.31
CA ASP A 81 -7.71 17.15 5.53
C ASP A 81 -8.50 16.16 6.41
N SER A 82 -9.23 15.24 5.76
CA SER A 82 -9.97 14.19 6.47
C SER A 82 -9.00 13.16 7.07
N ALA A 83 -8.00 12.72 6.30
CA ALA A 83 -6.95 11.83 6.79
C ALA A 83 -6.19 12.48 7.95
N GLN A 84 -5.78 13.74 7.82
CA GLN A 84 -5.09 14.50 8.87
C GLN A 84 -5.94 14.59 10.14
N THR A 85 -7.24 14.84 10.03
CA THR A 85 -8.13 14.89 11.20
C THR A 85 -8.24 13.53 11.90
N LEU A 86 -8.25 12.44 11.12
CA LEU A 86 -8.30 11.07 11.63
C LEU A 86 -6.97 10.64 12.28
N PHE A 87 -5.83 11.14 11.78
CA PHE A 87 -4.51 10.83 12.32
C PHE A 87 -4.03 11.81 13.43
N GLY A 88 -4.47 13.08 13.41
CA GLY A 88 -3.86 14.23 14.08
C GLY A 88 -4.33 14.57 15.49
N GLY A 89 -4.70 13.58 16.31
CA GLY A 89 -4.97 13.81 17.74
C GLY A 89 -3.68 13.89 18.57
N PRO A 90 -3.52 14.84 19.53
CA PRO A 90 -2.29 14.98 20.34
C PRO A 90 -1.88 13.75 21.18
N ASN A 91 -2.76 12.76 21.32
CA ASN A 91 -2.54 11.55 22.12
C ASN A 91 -2.46 10.25 21.30
N SER A 92 -2.60 10.25 19.96
CA SER A 92 -2.90 9.02 19.19
C SER A 92 -1.70 8.19 18.72
N CYS A 93 -0.47 8.70 18.68
CA CYS A 93 0.59 8.06 17.89
C CYS A 93 1.94 7.82 18.60
N TYR A 94 2.12 8.27 19.85
CA TYR A 94 3.42 8.15 20.53
C TYR A 94 3.60 6.89 21.38
N ALA A 95 2.53 6.18 21.77
CA ALA A 95 2.60 5.18 22.84
C ALA A 95 2.32 3.71 22.47
N ALA A 96 1.76 3.39 21.29
CA ALA A 96 1.04 2.12 21.13
C ALA A 96 1.79 0.97 20.41
N VAL A 97 3.06 1.10 20.01
CA VAL A 97 3.77 -0.07 19.44
C VAL A 97 4.41 -0.87 20.58
N GLY A 98 3.54 -1.62 21.27
CA GLY A 98 3.85 -2.52 22.36
C GLY A 98 2.56 -3.19 22.87
N ASN A 99 2.53 -4.52 22.82
CA ASN A 99 1.49 -5.43 23.34
C ASN A 99 0.04 -5.32 22.79
N ASN A 100 -0.35 -4.25 22.07
CA ASN A 100 -1.77 -3.94 21.79
C ASN A 100 -2.24 -4.07 20.32
N GLN A 101 -1.50 -4.77 19.45
CA GLN A 101 -1.94 -5.12 18.09
C GLN A 101 -2.28 -3.93 17.18
N THR A 102 -1.52 -2.85 17.25
CA THR A 102 -1.75 -1.62 16.47
C THR A 102 -0.79 -1.46 15.28
N GLU A 103 -0.08 -2.51 14.88
CA GLU A 103 0.95 -2.48 13.84
C GLU A 103 0.38 -2.02 12.50
N ASN A 104 -0.81 -2.51 12.15
CA ASN A 104 -1.52 -2.12 10.93
C ASN A 104 -1.86 -0.61 10.90
N ALA A 105 -2.26 -0.08 12.06
CA ALA A 105 -2.59 1.33 12.22
C ALA A 105 -1.33 2.22 12.15
N ALA A 106 -0.28 1.80 12.85
CA ALA A 106 1.05 2.41 12.81
C ALA A 106 1.63 2.43 11.39
N PHE A 107 1.51 1.32 10.66
CA PHE A 107 1.95 1.22 9.27
C PHE A 107 1.22 2.22 8.38
N THR A 108 -0.11 2.24 8.46
CA THR A 108 -0.96 3.17 7.70
C THR A 108 -0.63 4.63 7.98
N TYR A 109 -0.36 4.97 9.25
CA TYR A 109 0.08 6.31 9.62
C TYR A 109 1.48 6.64 9.07
N GLY A 110 2.39 5.65 9.01
CA GLY A 110 3.67 5.78 8.32
C GLY A 110 3.51 6.14 6.83
N GLU A 111 2.56 5.50 6.13
CA GLU A 111 2.27 5.81 4.73
C GLU A 111 1.68 7.21 4.54
N TYR A 112 0.81 7.64 5.45
CA TYR A 112 0.34 9.03 5.50
C TYR A 112 1.50 10.02 5.58
N LEU A 113 2.37 9.84 6.58
CA LEU A 113 3.52 10.70 6.83
C LEU A 113 4.50 10.71 5.66
N HIS A 114 4.72 9.54 5.06
CA HIS A 114 5.54 9.38 3.86
C HIS A 114 4.96 10.20 2.70
N CYS A 115 3.65 10.07 2.44
CA CYS A 115 2.99 10.85 1.39
C CYS A 115 3.04 12.36 1.65
N THR A 116 2.94 12.80 2.91
CA THR A 116 3.02 14.23 3.29
C THR A 116 4.45 14.77 3.39
N GLY A 117 5.47 13.93 3.23
CA GLY A 117 6.89 14.33 3.24
C GLY A 117 7.55 14.36 4.63
N ASP A 118 6.89 13.93 5.70
CA ASP A 118 7.51 13.77 7.02
C ASP A 118 8.26 12.43 7.10
N PHE A 119 9.35 12.34 6.32
CA PHE A 119 10.18 11.13 6.24
C PHE A 119 10.79 10.71 7.58
N PRO A 120 11.23 11.61 8.47
CA PRO A 120 11.74 11.22 9.79
C PRO A 120 10.69 10.48 10.62
N LEU A 121 9.47 11.02 10.71
CA LEU A 121 8.42 10.37 11.50
C LEU A 121 7.90 9.09 10.82
N ALA A 122 7.76 9.10 9.49
CA ALA A 122 7.41 7.90 8.73
C ALA A 122 8.43 6.76 8.93
N THR A 123 9.73 7.09 8.95
CA THR A 123 10.80 6.13 9.24
C THR A 123 10.61 5.50 10.61
N GLN A 124 10.36 6.32 11.64
CA GLN A 124 10.10 5.81 12.99
C GLN A 124 8.89 4.87 13.03
N MET A 125 7.83 5.18 12.28
CA MET A 125 6.64 4.33 12.22
C MET A 125 6.95 2.97 11.57
N TYR A 126 7.66 2.94 10.44
CA TYR A 126 8.03 1.68 9.79
C TYR A 126 8.97 0.83 10.64
N GLU A 127 9.98 1.43 11.27
CA GLU A 127 10.91 0.71 12.17
C GLU A 127 10.17 0.07 13.34
N LYS A 128 9.25 0.80 13.97
CA LYS A 128 8.42 0.26 15.06
C LYS A 128 7.59 -0.93 14.61
N VAL A 129 6.95 -0.87 13.43
CA VAL A 129 6.15 -1.98 12.89
C VAL A 129 7.02 -3.20 12.62
N LEU A 130 8.23 -3.01 12.09
CA LEU A 130 9.15 -4.11 11.79
C LEU A 130 9.78 -4.71 13.06
N GLU A 131 10.03 -3.89 14.08
CA GLU A 131 10.47 -4.36 15.40
C GLU A 131 9.38 -5.17 16.10
N ALA A 132 8.12 -4.74 16.01
CA ALA A 132 7.00 -5.53 16.52
C ALA A 132 6.90 -6.87 15.81
N ALA A 133 6.99 -6.89 14.48
CA ALA A 133 6.91 -8.11 13.66
C ALA A 133 8.06 -9.11 13.89
N SER A 134 9.20 -8.69 14.44
CA SER A 134 10.34 -9.58 14.72
C SER A 134 10.28 -10.26 16.09
N ARG A 135 9.37 -9.82 16.97
CA ARG A 135 9.15 -10.47 18.27
C ARG A 135 8.36 -11.75 18.04
N GLU A 136 8.95 -12.91 18.37
CA GLU A 136 8.44 -14.27 18.10
C GLU A 136 7.06 -14.63 18.70
N ASP A 137 6.38 -13.69 19.38
CA ASP A 137 5.19 -13.96 20.21
C ASP A 137 3.83 -13.68 19.50
N ILE A 138 3.83 -13.45 18.18
CA ILE A 138 2.59 -13.04 17.47
C ILE A 138 1.67 -14.23 17.16
N SER A 139 2.11 -15.48 17.34
CA SER A 139 1.26 -16.65 16.99
C SER A 139 0.05 -16.87 17.91
N GLY A 140 -0.03 -16.19 19.06
CA GLY A 140 -1.03 -16.47 20.10
C GLY A 140 -2.36 -15.71 20.03
N ASN A 141 -2.41 -14.49 19.50
CA ASN A 141 -3.59 -13.60 19.67
C ASN A 141 -4.06 -12.99 18.33
N LEU A 142 -4.32 -13.80 17.30
CA LEU A 142 -4.87 -13.31 16.03
C LEU A 142 -6.23 -12.61 16.22
N LEU A 143 -6.25 -11.29 16.06
CA LEU A 143 -7.49 -10.59 15.70
C LEU A 143 -7.48 -10.19 14.22
N ALA A 144 -6.34 -9.78 13.65
CA ALA A 144 -6.25 -9.33 12.25
C ALA A 144 -6.35 -10.47 11.23
N ALA A 145 -6.92 -10.20 10.06
CA ALA A 145 -7.19 -11.19 9.03
C ALA A 145 -7.10 -10.62 7.60
N GLY A 146 -6.99 -11.51 6.62
CA GLY A 146 -6.91 -11.14 5.21
C GLY A 146 -5.65 -10.32 4.91
N ASN A 147 -5.78 -9.29 4.07
CA ASN A 147 -4.68 -8.41 3.70
C ASN A 147 -4.24 -7.42 4.81
N MET A 148 -4.85 -7.49 6.00
CA MET A 148 -4.48 -6.72 7.18
C MET A 148 -3.76 -7.58 8.23
N ALA A 149 -3.48 -8.86 7.93
CA ALA A 149 -2.79 -9.77 8.84
C ALA A 149 -1.33 -9.34 9.09
N PRO A 150 -0.72 -9.75 10.23
CA PRO A 150 0.64 -9.32 10.59
C PRO A 150 1.70 -9.59 9.52
N GLU A 151 1.59 -10.70 8.79
CA GLU A 151 2.53 -11.06 7.72
C GLU A 151 2.45 -10.08 6.54
N GLU A 152 1.21 -9.74 6.14
CA GLU A 152 0.92 -8.75 5.09
C GLU A 152 1.37 -7.35 5.49
N VAL A 153 1.16 -6.98 6.76
CA VAL A 153 1.63 -5.70 7.33
C VAL A 153 3.16 -5.66 7.39
N SER A 154 3.83 -6.75 7.78
CA SER A 154 5.30 -6.86 7.79
C SER A 154 5.89 -6.70 6.40
N LEU A 155 5.32 -7.38 5.40
CA LEU A 155 5.71 -7.23 4.00
C LEU A 155 5.48 -5.78 3.53
N GLY A 156 4.30 -5.22 3.79
CA GLY A 156 3.94 -3.84 3.45
C GLY A 156 4.91 -2.82 4.03
N ALA A 157 5.15 -2.86 5.33
CA ALA A 157 6.08 -1.97 6.00
C ALA A 157 7.52 -2.09 5.46
N THR A 158 7.98 -3.32 5.18
CA THR A 158 9.32 -3.53 4.58
C THR A 158 9.41 -2.87 3.21
N CYS A 159 8.37 -3.04 2.37
CA CYS A 159 8.32 -2.46 1.02
C CYS A 159 8.20 -0.94 1.06
N SER A 160 7.31 -0.39 1.89
CA SER A 160 7.09 1.06 2.02
C SER A 160 8.30 1.77 2.63
N TYR A 161 9.05 1.13 3.53
CA TYR A 161 10.32 1.67 4.01
C TYR A 161 11.36 1.74 2.89
N GLY A 162 11.49 0.69 2.06
CA GLY A 162 12.33 0.71 0.86
C GLY A 162 11.94 1.82 -0.12
N GLN A 163 10.63 2.06 -0.31
CA GLN A 163 10.13 3.19 -1.11
C GLN A 163 10.52 4.54 -0.46
N LEU A 164 10.39 4.71 0.85
CA LEU A 164 10.78 5.94 1.56
C LEU A 164 12.27 6.23 1.40
N LEU A 165 13.12 5.22 1.56
CA LEU A 165 14.57 5.34 1.35
C LEU A 165 14.90 5.74 -0.08
N SER A 166 14.17 5.19 -1.06
CA SER A 166 14.29 5.58 -2.48
C SER A 166 13.96 7.06 -2.70
N HIS A 167 12.87 7.53 -2.11
CA HIS A 167 12.48 8.95 -2.18
C HIS A 167 13.42 9.87 -1.39
N SER A 168 14.14 9.33 -0.40
CA SER A 168 15.16 10.03 0.38
C SER A 168 16.55 10.02 -0.27
N GLY A 169 16.70 9.42 -1.46
CA GLY A 169 17.98 9.29 -2.17
C GLY A 169 18.95 8.26 -1.56
N LYS A 170 18.51 7.47 -0.58
CA LYS A 170 19.30 6.43 0.10
C LYS A 170 19.18 5.11 -0.66
N PHE A 171 19.69 5.08 -1.89
CA PHE A 171 19.42 3.98 -2.82
C PHE A 171 19.99 2.63 -2.39
N ASP A 172 21.16 2.60 -1.74
CA ASP A 172 21.75 1.34 -1.30
C ASP A 172 20.95 0.70 -0.15
N GLU A 173 20.48 1.52 0.81
CA GLU A 173 19.57 1.06 1.86
C GLU A 173 18.20 0.66 1.28
N ALA A 174 17.69 1.40 0.29
CA ALA A 174 16.44 1.10 -0.38
C ALA A 174 16.48 -0.24 -1.11
N GLU A 175 17.58 -0.53 -1.82
CA GLU A 175 17.82 -1.80 -2.51
C GLU A 175 17.80 -2.98 -1.54
N ASP A 176 18.43 -2.84 -0.38
CA ASP A 176 18.44 -3.87 0.66
C ASP A 176 17.02 -4.12 1.22
N TYR A 177 16.27 -3.07 1.59
CA TYR A 177 14.89 -3.22 2.08
C TYR A 177 13.94 -3.79 1.02
N LEU A 178 14.03 -3.35 -0.23
CA LEU A 178 13.17 -3.87 -1.30
C LEU A 178 13.53 -5.30 -1.69
N THR A 179 14.80 -5.70 -1.60
CA THR A 179 15.23 -7.10 -1.76
C THR A 179 14.67 -7.98 -0.65
N ARG A 180 14.73 -7.52 0.61
CA ARG A 180 14.10 -8.22 1.74
C ARG A 180 12.58 -8.32 1.58
N ALA A 181 11.91 -7.28 1.08
CA ALA A 181 10.48 -7.34 0.79
C ALA A 181 10.17 -8.36 -0.32
N LEU A 182 11.00 -8.43 -1.36
CA LEU A 182 10.82 -9.38 -2.46
C LEU A 182 10.97 -10.83 -1.96
N GLN A 183 12.03 -11.10 -1.19
CA GLN A 183 12.26 -12.40 -0.57
C GLN A 183 11.09 -12.80 0.33
N LYS A 184 10.63 -11.90 1.22
CA LYS A 184 9.44 -12.14 2.06
C LYS A 184 8.22 -12.49 1.22
N ALA A 185 7.97 -11.76 0.13
CA ALA A 185 6.82 -12.00 -0.73
C ALA A 185 6.91 -13.38 -1.42
N GLU A 186 8.09 -13.76 -1.89
CA GLU A 186 8.33 -15.06 -2.54
C GLU A 186 8.20 -16.23 -1.55
N GLU A 187 8.75 -16.09 -0.35
CA GLU A 187 8.72 -17.13 0.70
C GLU A 187 7.30 -17.34 1.26
N GLN A 188 6.56 -16.26 1.48
CA GLN A 188 5.23 -16.33 2.12
C GLN A 188 4.13 -16.71 1.14
N PHE A 189 4.19 -16.21 -0.11
CA PHE A 189 3.09 -16.33 -1.06
C PHE A 189 3.43 -17.12 -2.33
N GLY A 190 4.72 -17.35 -2.59
CA GLY A 190 5.23 -17.98 -3.81
C GLY A 190 5.58 -16.97 -4.90
N SER A 191 6.53 -17.36 -5.76
CA SER A 191 7.13 -16.49 -6.80
C SER A 191 6.18 -15.96 -7.88
N ASN A 192 5.00 -16.57 -8.03
CA ASN A 192 3.98 -16.16 -9.00
C ASN A 192 2.81 -15.39 -8.34
N HIS A 193 2.93 -15.01 -7.07
CA HIS A 193 1.88 -14.28 -6.35
C HIS A 193 1.86 -12.79 -6.72
N PRO A 194 0.69 -12.13 -6.87
CA PRO A 194 0.62 -10.71 -7.24
C PRO A 194 1.46 -9.77 -6.36
N LYS A 195 1.66 -10.09 -5.08
CA LYS A 195 2.51 -9.32 -4.15
C LYS A 195 3.97 -9.22 -4.63
N VAL A 196 4.49 -10.30 -5.23
CA VAL A 196 5.83 -10.29 -5.85
C VAL A 196 5.87 -9.28 -6.99
N GLY A 197 4.82 -9.23 -7.83
CA GLY A 197 4.72 -8.23 -8.90
C GLY A 197 4.61 -6.79 -8.40
N MET A 198 3.93 -6.55 -7.27
CA MET A 198 3.88 -5.24 -6.62
C MET A 198 5.26 -4.81 -6.12
N VAL A 199 5.97 -5.70 -5.42
CA VAL A 199 7.32 -5.40 -4.92
C VAL A 199 8.31 -5.18 -6.06
N LEU A 200 8.26 -6.00 -7.13
CA LEU A 200 9.07 -5.80 -8.33
C LEU A 200 8.82 -4.43 -8.99
N THR A 201 7.57 -3.96 -8.97
CA THR A 201 7.23 -2.61 -9.45
C THR A 201 7.93 -1.55 -8.60
N CYS A 202 7.97 -1.70 -7.28
CA CYS A 202 8.70 -0.80 -6.37
C CYS A 202 10.22 -0.83 -6.61
N VAL A 203 10.81 -2.02 -6.81
CA VAL A 203 12.25 -2.18 -7.15
C VAL A 203 12.59 -1.46 -8.46
N ALA A 204 11.76 -1.64 -9.50
CA ALA A 204 11.97 -0.98 -10.78
C ALA A 204 11.93 0.55 -10.65
N ARG A 205 10.97 1.08 -9.88
CA ARG A 205 10.85 2.51 -9.59
C ARG A 205 12.05 3.04 -8.79
N MET A 206 12.58 2.28 -7.83
CA MET A 206 13.81 2.64 -7.12
C MET A 206 14.98 2.79 -8.09
N TYR A 207 15.20 1.84 -9.00
CA TYR A 207 16.28 1.96 -10.00
C TYR A 207 16.08 3.11 -10.97
N LYS A 208 14.83 3.51 -11.27
CA LYS A 208 14.54 4.72 -12.03
C LYS A 208 14.96 5.98 -11.26
N LEU A 209 14.59 6.07 -9.98
CA LEU A 209 14.97 7.18 -9.11
C LEU A 209 16.50 7.28 -8.96
N LYS A 210 17.18 6.15 -8.75
CA LYS A 210 18.63 6.05 -8.69
C LYS A 210 19.28 6.56 -9.98
N ALA A 211 18.83 6.05 -11.13
CA ALA A 211 19.34 6.47 -12.43
C ALA A 211 19.15 7.96 -12.71
N LYS A 212 17.98 8.51 -12.38
CA LYS A 212 17.72 9.96 -12.51
C LYS A 212 18.64 10.78 -11.61
N SER A 213 18.81 10.37 -10.34
CA SER A 213 19.63 11.09 -9.36
C SER A 213 21.13 11.04 -9.67
N GLU A 214 21.62 9.91 -10.19
CA GLU A 214 23.03 9.70 -10.48
C GLU A 214 23.43 10.09 -11.92
N GLY A 215 22.45 10.40 -12.78
CA GLY A 215 22.67 10.60 -14.21
C GLY A 215 23.14 9.32 -14.93
N SER A 216 22.80 8.15 -14.38
CA SER A 216 23.18 6.83 -14.90
C SER A 216 22.04 6.20 -15.72
N SER A 217 22.30 5.08 -16.39
CA SER A 217 21.27 4.31 -17.11
C SER A 217 21.08 2.95 -16.46
N SER A 218 19.84 2.64 -16.09
CA SER A 218 19.42 1.32 -15.58
C SER A 218 18.30 0.71 -16.43
N ILE A 219 18.18 1.12 -17.70
CA ILE A 219 17.06 0.76 -18.60
C ILE A 219 16.84 -0.75 -18.68
N MET A 220 17.90 -1.56 -18.85
CA MET A 220 17.77 -3.02 -18.98
C MET A 220 17.26 -3.67 -17.69
N VAL A 221 17.72 -3.20 -16.53
CA VAL A 221 17.30 -3.70 -15.21
C VAL A 221 15.83 -3.35 -14.98
N GLN A 222 15.47 -2.08 -15.17
CA GLN A 222 14.09 -1.61 -15.03
C GLN A 222 13.13 -2.35 -15.97
N GLU A 223 13.50 -2.51 -17.24
CA GLU A 223 12.69 -3.24 -18.22
C GLU A 223 12.49 -4.71 -17.81
N GLY A 224 13.54 -5.39 -17.37
CA GLY A 224 13.43 -6.78 -16.89
C GLY A 224 12.48 -6.90 -15.69
N LEU A 225 12.59 -5.97 -14.74
CA LEU A 225 11.74 -5.91 -13.56
C LEU A 225 10.27 -5.62 -13.91
N TYR A 226 10.00 -4.61 -14.75
CA TYR A 226 8.63 -4.30 -15.17
C TYR A 226 8.00 -5.45 -15.97
N ARG A 227 8.76 -6.09 -16.86
CA ARG A 227 8.27 -7.26 -17.60
C ARG A 227 7.87 -8.38 -16.64
N LYS A 228 8.71 -8.71 -15.67
CA LYS A 228 8.41 -9.76 -14.68
C LYS A 228 7.25 -9.36 -13.76
N ALA A 229 7.20 -8.11 -13.33
CA ALA A 229 6.09 -7.58 -12.54
C ALA A 229 4.75 -7.76 -13.27
N LEU A 230 4.68 -7.36 -14.54
CA LEU A 230 3.47 -7.47 -15.36
C LEU A 230 3.07 -8.92 -15.64
N GLU A 231 4.04 -9.82 -15.81
CA GLU A 231 3.81 -11.27 -15.94
C GLU A 231 3.16 -11.84 -14.68
N VAL A 232 3.73 -11.55 -13.51
CA VAL A 232 3.25 -12.03 -12.21
C VAL A 232 1.88 -11.43 -11.86
N LEU A 233 1.66 -10.15 -12.17
CA LEU A 233 0.36 -9.48 -12.03
C LEU A 233 -0.67 -9.94 -13.07
N LYS A 234 -0.29 -10.82 -14.02
CA LYS A 234 -1.14 -11.32 -15.11
C LYS A 234 -1.77 -10.18 -15.93
N ALA A 235 -0.97 -9.16 -16.23
CA ALA A 235 -1.44 -7.99 -16.95
C ALA A 235 -1.99 -8.39 -18.34
N PRO A 236 -3.17 -7.89 -18.75
CA PRO A 236 -3.85 -8.33 -19.97
C PRO A 236 -3.08 -7.89 -21.22
N ALA A 237 -3.02 -8.72 -22.26
CA ALA A 237 -2.32 -8.37 -23.49
C ALA A 237 -2.82 -7.04 -24.08
N ILE A 238 -1.89 -6.16 -24.50
CA ILE A 238 -2.18 -4.78 -24.94
C ILE A 238 -3.13 -4.75 -26.15
N ASN A 239 -3.07 -5.75 -27.03
CA ASN A 239 -3.90 -5.83 -28.24
C ASN A 239 -5.22 -6.60 -28.04
N SER A 240 -5.54 -7.03 -26.81
CA SER A 240 -6.81 -7.74 -26.57
C SER A 240 -7.94 -6.71 -26.49
N GLU A 241 -8.80 -6.70 -27.52
CA GLU A 241 -9.94 -5.80 -27.76
C GLU A 241 -11.06 -5.90 -26.68
N GLY A 242 -10.76 -6.55 -25.54
CA GLY A 242 -11.68 -6.85 -24.44
C GLY A 242 -11.40 -6.08 -23.15
N THR A 243 -10.74 -4.92 -23.22
CA THR A 243 -10.25 -4.10 -22.07
C THR A 243 -11.33 -3.53 -21.13
N ARG A 244 -12.58 -3.99 -21.24
CA ARG A 244 -13.66 -3.70 -20.28
C ARG A 244 -13.79 -4.75 -19.16
N ARG A 245 -13.02 -5.84 -19.19
CA ARG A 245 -13.04 -6.81 -18.09
C ARG A 245 -12.41 -6.22 -16.82
N GLN A 246 -12.93 -6.62 -15.68
CA GLN A 246 -12.35 -6.37 -14.37
C GLN A 246 -10.90 -6.85 -14.37
N VAL A 247 -9.97 -5.92 -14.13
CA VAL A 247 -8.53 -6.20 -13.99
C VAL A 247 -8.20 -5.97 -12.53
N ASP A 248 -7.81 -7.04 -11.83
CA ASP A 248 -7.31 -6.91 -10.46
C ASP A 248 -5.98 -6.13 -10.48
N TRP A 249 -5.72 -5.34 -9.43
CA TRP A 249 -4.47 -4.56 -9.31
C TRP A 249 -4.24 -3.56 -10.44
N ARG A 250 -5.32 -3.06 -11.03
CA ARG A 250 -5.31 -2.13 -12.17
C ARG A 250 -4.40 -0.93 -11.93
N ASP A 251 -4.39 -0.35 -10.72
CA ASP A 251 -3.53 0.79 -10.38
C ASP A 251 -2.04 0.44 -10.51
N ILE A 252 -1.62 -0.71 -9.97
CA ILE A 252 -0.23 -1.17 -10.04
C ILE A 252 0.17 -1.52 -11.47
N ILE A 253 -0.71 -2.21 -12.21
CA ILE A 253 -0.45 -2.56 -13.62
C ILE A 253 -0.34 -1.30 -14.48
N SER A 254 -1.19 -0.31 -14.25
CA SER A 254 -1.17 0.97 -14.97
C SER A 254 0.10 1.75 -14.65
N LEU A 255 0.50 1.80 -13.38
CA LEU A 255 1.75 2.41 -12.95
C LEU A 255 2.95 1.72 -13.61
N ALA A 256 3.06 0.39 -13.51
CA ALA A 256 4.14 -0.38 -14.11
C ALA A 256 4.19 -0.24 -15.65
N ARG A 257 3.04 -0.17 -16.33
CA ARG A 257 2.97 0.06 -17.77
C ARG A 257 3.33 1.47 -18.18
N GLY A 258 2.89 2.48 -17.43
CA GLY A 258 3.26 3.86 -17.70
C GLY A 258 4.77 4.05 -17.61
N GLU A 259 5.37 3.55 -16.53
CA GLU A 259 6.82 3.57 -16.31
C GLU A 259 7.59 2.76 -17.37
N TYR A 260 7.11 1.56 -17.71
CA TYR A 260 7.76 0.74 -18.73
C TYR A 260 7.62 1.38 -20.12
N ALA A 261 6.50 2.02 -20.42
CA ALA A 261 6.30 2.75 -21.67
C ALA A 261 7.33 3.87 -21.83
N GLU A 262 7.64 4.64 -20.78
CA GLU A 262 8.69 5.67 -20.83
C GLU A 262 10.04 5.10 -21.26
N LEU A 263 10.41 3.91 -20.77
CA LEU A 263 11.65 3.23 -21.16
C LEU A 263 11.63 2.80 -22.64
N LEU A 264 10.49 2.31 -23.13
CA LEU A 264 10.33 1.88 -24.52
C LEU A 264 10.31 3.06 -25.50
N LEU A 265 9.78 4.21 -25.08
CA LEU A 265 9.75 5.43 -25.90
C LEU A 265 11.15 5.99 -26.17
N ILE A 266 12.12 5.72 -25.28
CA ILE A 266 13.53 6.07 -25.48
C ILE A 266 14.17 5.14 -26.53
N GLN A 267 13.67 3.92 -26.70
CA GLN A 267 14.20 2.93 -27.65
C GLN A 267 13.59 3.13 -29.05
N SER A 268 14.37 3.67 -30.00
CA SER A 268 13.89 4.04 -31.34
C SER A 268 13.15 2.93 -32.10
N ASN A 269 13.52 1.66 -31.89
CA ASN A 269 12.91 0.51 -32.55
C ASN A 269 11.60 0.02 -31.89
N ARG A 270 11.25 0.52 -30.70
CA ARG A 270 10.12 0.04 -29.89
C ARG A 270 9.15 1.15 -29.49
N LYS A 271 9.27 2.33 -30.08
CA LYS A 271 8.39 3.48 -29.80
C LYS A 271 6.90 3.16 -29.93
N ALA A 272 6.49 2.44 -30.97
CA ALA A 272 5.09 2.04 -31.17
C ALA A 272 4.57 1.03 -30.13
N GLU A 273 5.46 0.26 -29.49
CA GLU A 273 5.09 -0.58 -28.34
C GLU A 273 4.91 0.29 -27.09
N GLY A 274 5.82 1.24 -26.86
CA GLY A 274 5.72 2.21 -25.77
C GLY A 274 4.45 3.04 -25.84
N GLU A 275 4.09 3.58 -27.02
CA GLU A 275 2.86 4.36 -27.21
C GLU A 275 1.60 3.56 -26.86
N ARG A 276 1.47 2.32 -27.36
CA ARG A 276 0.32 1.45 -27.02
C ARG A 276 0.27 1.10 -25.53
N MET A 277 1.43 0.90 -24.91
CA MET A 277 1.50 0.59 -23.48
C MET A 277 1.08 1.79 -22.62
N LYS A 278 1.51 3.00 -23.02
CA LYS A 278 1.11 4.26 -22.39
C LYS A 278 -0.38 4.51 -22.54
N GLU A 279 -0.93 4.41 -23.75
CA GLU A 279 -2.36 4.58 -24.01
C GLU A 279 -3.21 3.62 -23.17
N TRP A 280 -2.79 2.34 -23.10
CA TRP A 280 -3.47 1.38 -22.24
C TRP A 280 -3.40 1.80 -20.77
N ALA A 281 -2.23 2.23 -20.29
CA ALA A 281 -2.05 2.62 -18.90
C ALA A 281 -2.91 3.84 -18.54
N GLU A 282 -3.02 4.82 -19.43
CA GLU A 282 -3.86 6.01 -19.25
C GLU A 282 -5.35 5.67 -19.23
N ASP A 283 -5.83 4.80 -20.14
CA ASP A 283 -7.22 4.30 -20.11
C ASP A 283 -7.49 3.41 -18.88
N ALA A 284 -6.49 2.64 -18.48
CA ALA A 284 -6.52 1.81 -17.28
C ALA A 284 -6.46 2.66 -15.99
N TRP A 285 -5.95 3.87 -16.02
CA TRP A 285 -5.86 4.69 -14.82
C TRP A 285 -7.22 5.30 -14.46
N LYS A 286 -7.93 4.66 -13.53
CA LYS A 286 -9.23 5.12 -13.01
C LYS A 286 -9.12 5.91 -11.70
N ASN A 287 -7.98 6.56 -11.44
CA ASN A 287 -7.93 7.52 -10.35
C ASN A 287 -8.55 8.85 -10.82
N ARG A 288 -9.76 9.17 -10.35
CA ARG A 288 -10.47 10.38 -10.80
C ARG A 288 -9.77 11.69 -10.40
N ARG A 289 -8.81 11.66 -9.47
CA ARG A 289 -8.17 12.86 -8.92
C ARG A 289 -6.72 13.07 -9.35
N SER A 290 -6.10 12.10 -10.01
CA SER A 290 -4.74 12.23 -10.55
C SER A 290 -4.68 11.67 -11.96
N THR A 291 -3.94 12.36 -12.83
CA THR A 291 -3.56 11.77 -14.11
C THR A 291 -2.45 10.74 -13.86
N LEU A 292 -2.36 9.71 -14.69
CA LEU A 292 -1.24 8.78 -14.64
C LEU A 292 0.09 9.55 -14.77
N ALA A 293 0.14 10.58 -15.60
CA ALA A 293 1.30 11.45 -15.75
C ALA A 293 1.81 12.02 -14.40
N GLN A 294 0.91 12.47 -13.53
CA GLN A 294 1.29 12.96 -12.19
C GLN A 294 1.78 11.84 -11.27
N ALA A 295 1.25 10.62 -11.40
CA ALA A 295 1.71 9.47 -10.61
C ALA A 295 3.09 8.94 -11.06
N LEU A 296 3.39 9.07 -12.36
CA LEU A 296 4.69 8.77 -12.99
C LEU A 296 5.73 9.88 -12.77
N GLU A 297 5.25 11.09 -12.52
CA GLU A 297 6.12 12.24 -12.28
C GLU A 297 6.96 11.98 -11.03
N ILE A 298 8.26 11.85 -11.25
CA ILE A 298 9.25 11.88 -10.17
C ILE A 298 9.34 13.34 -9.72
N SER A 299 8.37 13.81 -8.94
CA SER A 299 8.46 15.11 -8.30
C SER A 299 9.60 15.05 -7.30
N GLU A 300 10.54 15.99 -7.43
CA GLU A 300 11.57 16.21 -6.43
C GLU A 300 10.86 16.58 -5.11
N VAL A 301 10.83 15.61 -4.20
CA VAL A 301 10.67 15.76 -2.75
C VAL A 301 9.28 16.15 -2.20
N SER A 302 8.39 16.83 -2.93
CA SER A 302 7.19 17.39 -2.26
C SER A 302 6.02 16.42 -2.00
N LYS A 303 5.75 15.45 -2.88
CA LYS A 303 4.59 14.53 -2.77
C LYS A 303 4.88 13.16 -3.42
N PRO A 304 5.55 12.23 -2.74
CA PRO A 304 5.88 10.93 -3.31
C PRO A 304 4.64 10.04 -3.49
N THR A 305 4.62 9.28 -4.57
CA THR A 305 3.61 8.25 -4.85
C THR A 305 4.02 6.95 -4.17
N VAL A 306 3.20 6.47 -3.22
CA VAL A 306 3.47 5.26 -2.42
C VAL A 306 2.60 4.10 -2.88
N VAL A 307 3.21 2.93 -3.09
CA VAL A 307 2.50 1.68 -3.35
C VAL A 307 2.21 0.99 -2.02
N ASP A 308 0.94 0.85 -1.66
CA ASP A 308 0.50 0.01 -0.54
C ASP A 308 0.31 -1.42 -1.05
N THR A 309 1.19 -2.33 -0.63
CA THR A 309 1.16 -3.72 -1.08
C THR A 309 0.03 -4.52 -0.45
N ARG A 310 -0.54 -4.12 0.71
CA ARG A 310 -1.67 -4.83 1.35
C ARG A 310 -2.87 -4.84 0.42
N ILE A 311 -3.24 -3.66 -0.04
CA ILE A 311 -4.43 -3.43 -0.87
C ILE A 311 -4.10 -3.25 -2.35
N GLY A 312 -2.83 -3.33 -2.74
CA GLY A 312 -2.37 -3.21 -4.12
C GLY A 312 -2.86 -1.94 -4.80
N ARG A 313 -2.79 -0.83 -4.07
CA ARG A 313 -3.21 0.50 -4.52
C ARG A 313 -2.03 1.46 -4.49
N VAL A 314 -2.21 2.55 -5.23
CA VAL A 314 -1.27 3.66 -5.24
C VAL A 314 -1.86 4.80 -4.42
N ILE A 315 -1.18 5.18 -3.36
CA ILE A 315 -1.50 6.35 -2.54
C ILE A 315 -0.72 7.54 -3.11
N TRP A 316 -1.44 8.63 -3.38
CA TRP A 316 -0.87 9.86 -3.93
C TRP A 316 -1.65 11.07 -3.44
N LEU A 317 -0.94 12.19 -3.23
CA LEU A 317 -1.52 13.44 -2.77
C LEU A 317 -1.47 14.50 -3.89
N PRO A 318 -2.61 15.10 -4.29
CA PRO A 318 -2.63 16.27 -5.17
C PRO A 318 -2.00 17.49 -4.52
#